data_AF-A0A426FNQ9-F1
#
_entry.id   AF-A0A426FNQ9-F1
#
_cell.length_a   1.000
_cell.length_b   1.000
_cell.length_c   1.000
_cell.angle_alpha   90.00
_cell.angle_beta   90.00
_cell.angle_gamma   90.00
#
_symmetry.space_group_name_H-M   'P 1'
#
loop_
_entity.id
_entity.type
_entity.pdbx_description
1 polymer ?
#
loop_
_entity_poly.entity_id
_entity_poly.type
_entity_poly.pdbx_seq_one_letter_code
_entity_poly.pdbx_strand_id
1 'polypeptide(L)'
;MNDQSRDDIDLRRQSVSLHFSALLGSKAGLNYLAGMDAVDSWAFDHEHTEDAHAADVAWTLARLGSAIQQNIEVLDYAPGELVRVLAHLTTSRSVYVTDYITRHNPQALAAMQLAGEDFENDPVLLEKLVMQRRLVALERAGVLARVFSRERLGEIERIMNLSVDEGERDGS
;
A
#
# COMPACT_ATOMS: atom_id res chain seq x y z
N MET A 1 24.14 22.72 -1.27
CA MET A 1 22.67 22.69 -1.39
C MET A 1 22.37 22.48 -2.85
N ASN A 2 22.13 21.24 -3.27
CA ASN A 2 21.73 20.92 -4.64
C ASN A 2 20.34 20.28 -4.57
N ASP A 3 19.45 20.91 -5.31
CA ASP A 3 18.06 20.61 -5.63
C ASP A 3 17.80 19.10 -5.80
N GLN A 4 17.38 18.43 -4.74
CA GLN A 4 16.56 17.22 -4.90
C GLN A 4 15.15 17.75 -5.16
N SER A 5 14.72 17.67 -6.42
CA SER A 5 13.31 17.78 -6.82
C SER A 5 12.47 17.07 -5.75
N ARG A 6 11.81 17.81 -4.87
CA ARG A 6 10.83 17.23 -3.94
C ARG A 6 9.77 16.64 -4.85
N ASP A 7 9.74 15.31 -4.93
CA ASP A 7 8.59 14.61 -5.49
C ASP A 7 7.37 15.16 -4.75
N ASP A 8 6.47 15.82 -5.48
CA ASP A 8 5.23 16.31 -4.91
C ASP A 8 4.32 15.12 -4.62
N ILE A 9 3.69 15.09 -3.44
CA ILE A 9 2.71 14.05 -3.11
C ILE A 9 1.33 14.48 -3.60
N ASP A 10 0.71 13.64 -4.44
CA ASP A 10 -0.63 13.88 -4.97
C ASP A 10 -1.57 12.74 -4.60
N LEU A 11 -2.53 13.04 -3.73
CA LEU A 11 -3.51 12.07 -3.21
C LEU A 11 -4.73 11.88 -4.11
N ARG A 12 -4.74 12.44 -5.33
CA ARG A 12 -5.78 12.13 -6.32
C ARG A 12 -5.71 10.66 -6.71
N ARG A 13 -6.89 10.06 -6.93
CA ARG A 13 -7.03 8.63 -7.27
C ARG A 13 -6.16 8.24 -8.47
N GLN A 14 -6.09 9.08 -9.49
CA GLN A 14 -5.29 8.82 -10.68
C GLN A 14 -3.80 8.72 -10.35
N SER A 15 -3.27 9.63 -9.55
CA SER A 15 -1.84 9.68 -9.18
C SER A 15 -1.45 8.48 -8.31
N VAL A 16 -2.32 8.11 -7.35
CA VAL A 16 -2.16 6.90 -6.53
C VAL A 16 -2.19 5.64 -7.39
N SER A 17 -3.14 5.54 -8.33
CA SER A 17 -3.24 4.41 -9.25
C SER A 17 -2.02 4.29 -10.17
N LEU A 18 -1.48 5.41 -10.67
CA LEU A 18 -0.27 5.44 -11.48
C LEU A 18 0.95 4.94 -10.68
N HIS A 19 1.09 5.37 -9.42
CA HIS A 19 2.15 4.88 -8.53
C HIS A 19 2.12 3.35 -8.38
N PHE A 20 0.96 2.78 -8.06
CA PHE A 20 0.85 1.33 -7.90
C PHE A 20 0.90 0.55 -9.21
N SER A 21 0.56 1.18 -10.34
CA SER A 21 0.74 0.56 -11.66
C SER A 21 2.22 0.34 -11.97
N ALA A 22 3.06 1.33 -11.63
CA ALA A 22 4.51 1.20 -11.75
C ALA A 22 5.10 0.20 -10.75
N LEU A 23 4.58 0.17 -9.51
CA LEU A 23 5.11 -0.69 -8.44
C LEU A 23 4.72 -2.17 -8.59
N LEU A 24 3.44 -2.46 -8.89
CA LEU A 24 2.90 -3.83 -8.86
C LEU A 24 3.00 -4.54 -10.21
N GLY A 25 3.20 -3.80 -11.31
CA GLY A 25 3.49 -4.31 -12.65
C GLY A 25 2.46 -5.29 -13.24
N SER A 26 1.34 -5.53 -12.56
CA SER A 26 0.38 -6.57 -12.89
C SER A 26 -1.04 -6.15 -12.56
N LYS A 27 -1.98 -6.52 -13.44
CA LYS A 27 -3.41 -6.30 -13.24
C LYS A 27 -3.94 -6.98 -11.97
N ALA A 28 -3.36 -8.12 -11.60
CA ALA A 28 -3.74 -8.84 -10.38
C ALA A 28 -3.43 -8.04 -9.11
N GLY A 29 -2.25 -7.41 -9.03
CA GLY A 29 -1.88 -6.55 -7.90
C GLY A 29 -2.78 -5.32 -7.79
N LEU A 30 -3.08 -4.66 -8.92
CA LEU A 30 -3.99 -3.52 -8.96
C LEU A 30 -5.42 -3.89 -8.55
N ASN A 31 -5.92 -5.04 -9.02
CA ASN A 31 -7.25 -5.54 -8.62
C ASN A 31 -7.30 -5.89 -7.13
N TYR A 32 -6.22 -6.44 -6.58
CA TYR A 32 -6.14 -6.73 -5.15
C TYR A 32 -6.21 -5.45 -4.32
N LEU A 33 -5.43 -4.43 -4.69
CA LEU A 33 -5.44 -3.13 -4.02
C LEU A 33 -6.82 -2.46 -4.11
N ALA A 34 -7.45 -2.48 -5.28
CA ALA A 34 -8.81 -1.98 -5.46
C ALA A 34 -9.83 -2.77 -4.61
N GLY A 35 -9.62 -4.08 -4.45
CA GLY A 35 -10.43 -4.92 -3.56
C GLY A 35 -10.26 -4.56 -2.08
N MET A 36 -9.07 -4.15 -1.65
CA MET A 36 -8.84 -3.64 -0.29
C MET A 36 -9.56 -2.30 -0.08
N ASP A 37 -9.44 -1.37 -1.02
CA ASP A 37 -10.14 -0.07 -0.94
C ASP A 37 -11.67 -0.25 -0.91
N ALA A 38 -12.20 -1.24 -1.65
CA ALA A 38 -13.63 -1.54 -1.70
C ALA A 38 -14.21 -2.02 -0.35
N VAL A 39 -13.38 -2.60 0.52
CA VAL A 39 -13.80 -3.05 1.86
C VAL A 39 -13.44 -2.05 2.97
N ASP A 40 -12.78 -0.94 2.63
CA ASP A 40 -12.47 0.17 3.54
C ASP A 40 -13.68 1.12 3.71
N SER A 41 -14.89 0.60 3.92
CA SER A 41 -16.13 1.41 3.99
C SER A 41 -16.17 2.42 5.15
N TRP A 42 -15.20 2.32 6.07
CA TRP A 42 -15.02 3.18 7.24
C TRP A 42 -13.98 4.28 6.99
N ALA A 43 -13.26 4.26 5.85
CA ALA A 43 -12.28 5.27 5.51
C ALA A 43 -12.97 6.59 5.10
N PHE A 44 -12.34 7.70 5.47
CA PHE A 44 -12.82 9.06 5.16
C PHE A 44 -12.98 9.31 3.66
N ASP A 45 -12.09 8.75 2.84
CA ASP A 45 -12.03 8.91 1.40
C ASP A 45 -12.57 7.70 0.64
N HIS A 46 -13.31 6.81 1.32
CA HIS A 46 -14.07 5.75 0.68
C HIS A 46 -15.10 6.36 -0.27
N GLU A 47 -15.47 5.64 -1.34
CA GLU A 47 -16.37 6.17 -2.37
C GLU A 47 -17.67 6.69 -1.79
N HIS A 48 -17.86 8.02 -1.85
CA HIS A 48 -19.14 8.65 -1.58
C HIS A 48 -19.90 8.65 -2.91
N THR A 49 -20.78 7.66 -3.07
CA THR A 49 -21.66 7.51 -4.25
C THR A 49 -22.64 8.68 -4.43
N GLU A 50 -22.67 9.62 -3.49
CA GLU A 50 -23.46 10.84 -3.53
C GLU A 50 -22.54 12.07 -3.69
N ASP A 51 -22.62 12.73 -4.84
CA ASP A 51 -21.75 13.82 -5.32
C ASP A 51 -21.55 15.00 -4.33
N ALA A 52 -22.42 15.16 -3.33
CA ALA A 52 -22.40 16.28 -2.41
C ALA A 52 -21.10 16.40 -1.57
N HIS A 53 -20.40 15.29 -1.30
CA HIS A 53 -19.20 15.28 -0.45
C HIS A 53 -17.89 15.07 -1.23
N ALA A 54 -17.97 14.77 -2.52
CA ALA A 54 -16.79 14.43 -3.33
C ALA A 54 -15.80 15.60 -3.44
N ALA A 55 -16.30 16.84 -3.54
CA ALA A 55 -15.47 18.05 -3.59
C ALA A 55 -14.74 18.29 -2.26
N ASP A 56 -15.42 18.10 -1.13
CA ASP A 56 -14.84 18.31 0.20
C ASP A 56 -13.77 17.26 0.52
N VAL A 57 -14.01 16.00 0.15
CA VAL A 57 -13.00 14.92 0.25
C VAL A 57 -11.79 15.25 -0.61
N ALA A 58 -11.99 15.65 -1.87
CA ALA A 58 -10.88 16.00 -2.77
C ALA A 58 -10.07 17.20 -2.24
N TRP A 59 -10.73 18.23 -1.73
CA TRP A 59 -10.07 19.37 -1.11
C TRP A 59 -9.30 18.99 0.15
N THR A 60 -9.89 18.15 1.00
CA THR A 60 -9.24 17.66 2.23
C THR A 60 -8.01 16.83 1.90
N LEU A 61 -8.08 15.95 0.90
CA LEU A 61 -6.94 15.17 0.42
C LEU A 61 -5.82 16.05 -0.15
N ALA A 62 -6.16 17.10 -0.91
CA ALA A 62 -5.17 18.05 -1.41
C ALA A 62 -4.47 18.80 -0.27
N ARG A 63 -5.22 19.24 0.74
CA ARG A 63 -4.66 19.88 1.94
C ARG A 63 -3.79 18.92 2.73
N LEU A 64 -4.22 17.67 2.87
CA LEU A 64 -3.45 16.64 3.57
C LEU A 64 -2.11 16.39 2.86
N GLY A 65 -2.11 16.20 1.54
CA GLY A 65 -0.88 16.04 0.76
C GLY A 65 0.08 17.21 0.94
N SER A 66 -0.44 18.45 0.83
CA SER A 66 0.35 19.66 1.06
C SER A 66 0.91 19.73 2.48
N ALA A 67 0.11 19.38 3.51
CA ALA A 67 0.55 19.42 4.90
C ALA A 67 1.65 18.40 5.18
N ILE A 68 1.51 17.18 4.66
CA ILE A 68 2.53 16.12 4.77
C ILE A 68 3.82 16.59 4.11
N GLN A 69 3.75 17.12 2.89
CA GLN A 69 4.93 17.58 2.16
C GLN A 69 5.64 18.74 2.86
N GLN A 70 4.89 19.71 3.39
CA GLN A 70 5.46 20.88 4.07
C GLN A 70 6.13 20.51 5.39
N ASN A 71 5.60 19.49 6.10
CA ASN A 71 6.05 19.12 7.43
C ASN A 71 6.81 17.78 7.46
N ILE A 72 7.22 17.27 6.30
CA ILE A 72 7.78 15.91 6.14
C ILE A 72 8.96 15.63 7.09
N GLU A 73 9.80 16.63 7.32
CA GLU A 73 11.01 16.54 8.14
C GLU A 73 10.74 16.45 9.64
N VAL A 74 9.51 16.71 10.10
CA VAL A 74 9.14 16.75 11.53
C VAL A 74 7.99 15.80 11.89
N LEU A 75 7.55 14.95 10.97
CA LEU A 75 6.44 14.03 11.21
C LEU A 75 6.74 12.98 12.29
N ASP A 76 8.00 12.70 12.58
CA ASP A 76 8.44 11.81 13.66
C ASP A 76 8.14 12.35 15.07
N TYR A 77 7.87 13.65 15.21
CA TYR A 77 7.43 14.26 16.47
C TYR A 77 5.92 14.10 16.75
N ALA A 78 5.13 13.66 15.75
CA ALA A 78 3.69 13.45 15.87
C ALA A 78 3.25 12.07 15.33
N PRO A 79 3.85 10.95 15.81
CA PRO A 79 3.62 9.64 15.25
C PRO A 79 2.19 9.13 15.48
N GLY A 80 1.55 9.50 16.60
CA GLY A 80 0.19 9.09 16.90
C GLY A 80 -0.83 9.70 15.94
N GLU A 81 -0.72 11.01 15.71
CA GLU A 81 -1.55 11.77 14.78
C GLU A 81 -1.35 11.27 13.35
N LEU A 82 -0.11 10.99 12.97
CA LEU A 82 0.21 10.41 11.68
C LEU A 82 -0.47 9.06 11.49
N VAL A 83 -0.37 8.15 12.46
CA VAL A 83 -1.03 6.85 12.42
C VAL A 83 -2.55 6.99 12.32
N ARG A 84 -3.16 7.91 13.09
CA ARG A 84 -4.61 8.16 13.01
C ARG A 84 -5.03 8.58 11.61
N VAL A 85 -4.32 9.54 11.03
CA VAL A 85 -4.63 10.01 9.67
C VAL A 85 -4.49 8.89 8.65
N LEU A 86 -3.38 8.16 8.68
CA LEU A 86 -3.11 7.07 7.73
C LEU A 86 -4.12 5.93 7.84
N ALA A 87 -4.52 5.58 9.05
CA ALA A 87 -5.52 4.55 9.27
C ALA A 87 -6.85 4.94 8.61
N HIS A 88 -7.30 6.19 8.75
CA HIS A 88 -8.60 6.63 8.22
C HIS A 88 -8.63 6.91 6.72
N LEU A 89 -7.54 6.67 5.99
CA LEU A 89 -7.53 6.66 4.53
C LEU A 89 -7.84 5.27 3.98
N THR A 90 -8.30 5.19 2.73
CA THR A 90 -8.31 3.96 1.94
C THR A 90 -6.91 3.37 1.87
N THR A 91 -6.84 2.04 1.81
CA THR A 91 -5.57 1.30 1.84
C THR A 91 -4.57 1.83 0.82
N SER A 92 -4.99 2.07 -0.42
CA SER A 92 -4.11 2.59 -1.47
C SER A 92 -3.48 3.92 -1.10
N ARG A 93 -4.27 4.90 -0.65
CA ARG A 93 -3.74 6.21 -0.24
C ARG A 93 -2.88 6.12 1.02
N SER A 94 -3.32 5.34 2.00
CA SER A 94 -2.58 5.12 3.24
C SER A 94 -1.17 4.59 2.97
N VAL A 95 -1.07 3.58 2.10
CA VAL A 95 0.21 2.95 1.76
C VAL A 95 1.06 3.84 0.85
N TYR A 96 0.44 4.55 -0.10
CA TYR A 96 1.12 5.53 -0.93
C TYR A 96 1.77 6.66 -0.10
N VAL A 97 1.04 7.19 0.88
CA VAL A 97 1.57 8.18 1.83
C VAL A 97 2.68 7.57 2.69
N THR A 98 2.51 6.34 3.16
CA THR A 98 3.52 5.65 3.97
C THR A 98 4.83 5.46 3.19
N ASP A 99 4.76 5.04 1.91
CA ASP A 99 5.92 4.96 1.02
C ASP A 99 6.61 6.32 0.86
N TYR A 100 5.82 7.37 0.57
CA TYR A 100 6.33 8.73 0.46
C TYR A 100 7.10 9.16 1.73
N ILE A 101 6.48 8.98 2.90
CA ILE A 101 7.10 9.32 4.18
C ILE A 101 8.37 8.51 4.39
N THR A 102 8.38 7.22 4.08
CA THR A 102 9.55 6.36 4.27
C THR A 102 10.74 6.82 3.44
N ARG A 103 10.51 7.30 2.21
CA ARG A 103 11.56 7.83 1.33
C ARG A 103 12.15 9.16 1.79
N HIS A 104 11.34 10.01 2.42
CA HIS A 104 11.74 11.38 2.77
C HIS A 104 12.07 11.59 4.27
N ASN A 105 11.42 10.84 5.16
CA ASN A 105 11.66 10.82 6.60
C ASN A 105 11.50 9.39 7.14
N PRO A 106 12.53 8.52 7.01
CA PRO A 106 12.48 7.15 7.51
C PRO A 106 12.34 7.07 9.04
N GLN A 107 12.70 8.13 9.77
CA GLN A 107 12.53 8.19 11.23
C GLN A 107 11.05 8.26 11.60
N ALA A 108 10.20 8.92 10.80
CA ALA A 108 8.76 8.97 11.03
C ALA A 108 8.12 7.57 10.97
N LEU A 109 8.53 6.72 10.03
CA LEU A 109 8.05 5.33 9.98
C LEU A 109 8.46 4.54 11.23
N ALA A 110 9.71 4.69 11.68
CA ALA A 110 10.18 4.05 12.90
C ALA A 110 9.42 4.54 14.15
N ALA A 111 9.15 5.85 14.23
CA ALA A 111 8.42 6.48 15.33
C ALA A 111 6.96 6.01 15.43
N MET A 112 6.34 5.61 14.30
CA MET A 112 4.99 5.03 14.31
C MET A 112 4.91 3.69 15.06
N GLN A 113 6.03 2.97 15.23
CA GLN A 113 6.10 1.72 16.00
C GLN A 113 4.96 0.73 15.66
N LEU A 114 4.69 0.53 14.37
CA LEU A 114 3.58 -0.30 13.89
C LEU A 114 3.68 -1.79 14.28
N ALA A 115 4.84 -2.22 14.79
CA ALA A 115 5.11 -3.58 15.25
C ALA A 115 5.33 -3.67 16.78
N GLY A 116 5.05 -2.60 17.53
CA GLY A 116 5.18 -2.59 18.98
C GLY A 116 4.14 -3.47 19.68
N GLU A 117 4.53 -4.11 20.78
CA GLU A 117 3.68 -5.03 21.57
C GLU A 117 3.10 -4.39 22.85
N ASP A 118 3.14 -3.06 22.97
CA ASP A 118 2.65 -2.36 24.17
C ASP A 118 1.16 -2.02 24.03
N PHE A 119 0.32 -3.03 24.32
CA PHE A 119 -1.12 -2.99 24.04
C PHE A 119 -1.96 -2.26 25.11
N GLU A 120 -1.47 -2.15 26.35
CA GLU A 120 -2.33 -1.76 27.47
C GLU A 120 -2.58 -0.25 27.58
N ASN A 121 -1.74 0.61 26.98
CA ASN A 121 -1.85 2.07 27.11
C ASN A 121 -1.66 2.86 25.81
N ASP A 122 -1.64 2.20 24.65
CA ASP A 122 -1.43 2.89 23.38
C ASP A 122 -2.73 3.53 22.86
N PRO A 123 -2.83 4.88 22.81
CA PRO A 123 -4.05 5.60 22.45
C PRO A 123 -4.42 5.48 20.96
N VAL A 124 -3.54 4.88 20.14
CA VAL A 124 -3.75 4.66 18.70
C VAL A 124 -3.57 3.18 18.32
N LEU A 125 -3.72 2.26 19.29
CA LEU A 125 -3.50 0.84 19.07
C LEU A 125 -4.33 0.28 17.91
N LEU A 126 -5.62 0.64 17.84
CA LEU A 126 -6.51 0.12 16.80
C LEU A 126 -6.03 0.57 15.42
N GLU A 127 -5.67 1.84 15.27
CA GLU A 127 -5.14 2.43 14.05
C GLU A 127 -3.79 1.79 13.65
N LYS A 128 -2.91 1.51 14.62
CA LYS A 128 -1.67 0.75 14.36
C LYS A 128 -1.96 -0.66 13.85
N LEU A 129 -2.90 -1.38 14.46
CA LEU A 129 -3.29 -2.73 14.02
C LEU A 129 -3.90 -2.75 12.62
N VAL A 130 -4.71 -1.74 12.29
CA VAL A 130 -5.26 -1.53 10.95
C VAL A 130 -4.12 -1.35 9.93
N MET A 131 -3.18 -0.45 10.22
CA MET A 131 -2.01 -0.20 9.37
C MET A 131 -1.17 -1.47 9.19
N GLN A 132 -0.87 -2.18 10.29
CA GLN A 132 -0.09 -3.42 10.26
C GLN A 132 -0.78 -4.49 9.40
N ARG A 133 -2.10 -4.69 9.57
CA ARG A 133 -2.86 -5.66 8.78
C ARG A 133 -2.87 -5.32 7.29
N ARG A 134 -2.99 -4.03 6.93
CA ARG A 134 -2.93 -3.57 5.53
C ARG A 134 -1.57 -3.87 4.90
N LEU A 135 -0.48 -3.55 5.60
CA LEU A 135 0.88 -3.82 5.12
C LEU A 135 1.13 -5.32 4.95
N VAL A 136 0.73 -6.14 5.93
CA VAL A 136 0.85 -7.62 5.85
C VAL A 136 -0.02 -8.18 4.72
N ALA A 137 -1.23 -7.69 4.53
CA ALA A 137 -2.12 -8.12 3.44
C ALA A 137 -1.49 -7.82 2.07
N LEU A 138 -0.92 -6.63 1.89
CA LEU A 138 -0.24 -6.25 0.65
C LEU A 138 1.03 -7.06 0.40
N GLU A 139 1.84 -7.29 1.42
CA GLU A 139 3.02 -8.15 1.32
C GLU A 139 2.62 -9.56 0.90
N ARG A 140 1.62 -10.15 1.57
CA ARG A 140 1.10 -11.48 1.25
C ARG A 140 0.54 -11.55 -0.16
N ALA A 141 -0.19 -10.52 -0.61
CA ALA A 141 -0.70 -10.46 -1.97
C ALA A 141 0.42 -10.38 -3.00
N GLY A 142 1.48 -9.61 -2.74
CA GLY A 142 2.67 -9.56 -3.57
C GLY A 142 3.39 -10.93 -3.64
N VAL A 143 3.49 -11.63 -2.51
CA VAL A 143 4.02 -13.01 -2.47
C VAL A 143 3.13 -13.97 -3.27
N LEU A 144 1.82 -13.96 -3.07
CA LEU A 144 0.87 -14.82 -3.78
C LEU A 144 0.89 -14.57 -5.30
N ALA A 145 0.95 -13.30 -5.71
CA ALA A 145 1.06 -12.93 -7.12
C ALA A 145 2.33 -13.47 -7.79
N ARG A 146 3.45 -13.51 -7.04
CA ARG A 146 4.72 -14.11 -7.50
C ARG A 146 4.67 -15.64 -7.50
N VAL A 147 4.13 -16.25 -6.44
CA VAL A 147 4.05 -17.71 -6.29
C VAL A 147 3.14 -18.36 -7.33
N PHE A 148 2.00 -17.73 -7.62
CA PHE A 148 0.98 -18.21 -8.56
C PHE A 148 1.01 -17.43 -9.90
N SER A 149 2.16 -16.89 -10.28
CA SER A 149 2.29 -16.20 -11.56
C SER A 149 2.11 -17.21 -12.71
N ARG A 150 1.50 -16.76 -13.82
CA ARG A 150 1.33 -17.61 -15.03
C ARG A 150 2.67 -18.10 -15.59
N GLU A 151 3.71 -17.29 -15.45
CA GLU A 151 5.07 -17.65 -15.83
C GLU A 151 5.56 -18.85 -15.00
N ARG A 152 5.42 -18.79 -13.68
CA ARG A 152 5.84 -19.85 -12.76
C ARG A 152 4.99 -21.11 -12.92
N LEU A 153 3.68 -20.96 -13.14
CA LEU A 153 2.79 -22.07 -13.47
C LEU A 153 3.18 -22.73 -14.79
N GLY A 154 3.48 -21.95 -15.83
CA GLY A 154 3.94 -22.48 -17.13
C GLY A 154 5.35 -23.08 -17.09
N GLU A 155 6.20 -22.68 -16.15
CA GLU A 155 7.48 -23.32 -15.86
C GLU A 155 7.27 -24.68 -15.16
N ILE A 156 6.42 -24.73 -14.14
CA ILE A 156 6.04 -25.97 -13.45
C ILE A 156 5.40 -26.97 -14.43
N GLU A 157 4.48 -26.52 -15.28
CA GLU A 157 3.88 -27.36 -16.33
C GLU A 157 4.92 -27.90 -17.30
N ARG A 158 5.90 -27.07 -17.71
CA ARG A 158 7.01 -27.53 -18.56
C ARG A 158 7.86 -28.60 -17.87
N ILE A 159 8.24 -28.40 -16.62
CA ILE A 159 9.03 -29.39 -15.84
C ILE A 159 8.25 -30.70 -15.69
N MET A 160 6.97 -30.63 -15.32
CA MET A 160 6.12 -31.82 -15.17
C MET A 160 5.94 -32.56 -16.50
N ASN A 161 5.77 -31.85 -17.61
CA ASN A 161 5.61 -32.48 -18.94
C ASN A 161 6.92 -33.01 -19.52
N LEU A 162 8.08 -32.41 -19.20
CA LEU A 162 9.41 -32.93 -19.57
C LEU A 162 9.70 -34.29 -18.90
N SER A 163 9.14 -34.51 -17.72
CA SER A 163 9.34 -35.75 -16.95
C SER A 163 8.54 -36.95 -17.51
N VAL A 164 7.61 -36.72 -18.44
CA VAL A 164 6.79 -37.77 -19.08
C VAL A 164 7.46 -38.31 -20.35
N ASP A 165 8.29 -37.50 -21.02
CA ASP A 165 8.88 -37.83 -22.33
C ASP A 165 10.22 -38.59 -22.23
N GLU A 166 10.87 -38.61 -21.05
CA GLU A 166 12.10 -39.38 -20.79
C GLU A 166 11.83 -40.84 -20.38
N GLY A 167 10.56 -41.24 -20.18
CA GLY A 167 10.16 -42.59 -19.75
C GLY A 167 9.86 -43.59 -20.87
N GLU A 168 9.77 -43.17 -22.13
CA GLU A 168 9.41 -44.05 -23.27
C GLU A 168 10.58 -44.42 -24.19
N ARG A 169 11.82 -44.00 -23.86
CA ARG A 169 13.03 -44.34 -24.63
C ARG A 169 13.94 -45.31 -23.90
N ASP A 170 13.45 -46.48 -23.52
CA ASP A 170 14.29 -47.67 -23.29
C ASP A 170 13.40 -48.92 -23.29
N GLY A 171 13.03 -49.33 -24.50
CA GLY A 171 12.17 -50.49 -24.72
C GLY A 171 12.13 -50.87 -26.20
N SER A 172 13.26 -51.30 -26.74
CA SER A 172 13.33 -52.01 -28.03
C SER A 172 14.47 -53.02 -28.00
#